data_AF-A0A2S7NYI5-F1
#
_entry.id   AF-A0A2S7NYI5-F1
#
_cell.length_a   1.000
_cell.length_b   1.000
_cell.length_c   1.000
_cell.angle_alpha   90.00
_cell.angle_beta   90.00
_cell.angle_gamma   90.00
#
_symmetry.space_group_name_H-M   'P 1'
#
loop_
_entity.id
_entity.type
_entity.pdbx_description
1 polymer ?
#
loop_
_entity_poly.entity_id
_entity_poly.type
_entity_poly.pdbx_seq_one_letter_code
_entity_poly.pdbx_strand_id
1 'polypeptide(L)'
;MAESSIRTDDKMSIFRPPIVRSAASGILDRSLFSKTIPLSAARIANNKNITKCRSQMQKSKELLLLERISNVRPDPDPQLAEKGGKCLLLKPEVKHDGMR
;
A
#
# COMPACT_ATOMS: atom_id res chain seq x y z
N MET A 1 -1.39 55.79 22.18
CA MET A 1 -1.04 55.12 20.91
C MET A 1 0.13 54.20 21.21
N ALA A 2 -0.13 52.90 21.38
CA ALA A 2 0.93 51.91 21.59
C ALA A 2 1.00 51.05 20.33
N GLU A 3 1.99 51.34 19.49
CA GLU A 3 2.30 50.60 18.27
C GLU A 3 2.95 49.26 18.68
N SER A 4 2.19 48.16 18.60
CA SER A 4 2.72 46.81 18.81
C SER A 4 3.46 46.36 17.56
N SER A 5 4.79 46.47 17.58
CA SER A 5 5.69 45.98 16.53
C SER A 5 5.59 44.46 16.38
N ILE A 6 4.89 43.99 15.35
CA ILE A 6 4.83 42.57 14.97
C ILE A 6 6.22 42.18 14.45
N ARG A 7 6.87 41.23 15.11
CA ARG A 7 8.18 40.70 14.69
C ARG A 7 7.99 39.87 13.42
N THR A 8 8.75 40.20 12.38
CA THR A 8 8.77 39.54 11.06
C THR A 8 9.28 38.09 11.08
N ASP A 9 9.55 37.51 12.25
CA ASP A 9 10.06 36.14 12.44
C ASP A 9 8.95 35.06 12.29
N ASP A 10 7.68 35.46 12.39
CA ASP A 10 6.52 34.56 12.30
C ASP A 10 6.28 33.97 10.89
N LYS A 11 6.90 34.53 9.85
CA LYS A 11 6.64 34.13 8.46
C LYS A 11 7.32 32.80 8.07
N MET A 12 8.30 32.33 8.85
CA MET A 12 8.97 31.03 8.65
C MET A 12 8.45 29.91 9.58
N SER A 13 7.46 30.18 10.44
CA SER A 13 6.89 29.17 11.35
C SER A 13 5.90 28.22 10.66
N ILE A 14 5.32 28.63 9.52
CA ILE A 14 4.22 27.94 8.83
C ILE A 14 4.66 26.69 8.05
N PHE A 15 5.96 26.56 7.73
CA PHE A 15 6.52 25.41 7.00
C PHE A 15 7.42 24.53 7.87
N ARG A 16 7.10 24.40 9.17
CA ARG A 16 7.76 23.39 10.00
C ARG A 16 7.03 22.06 9.83
N PRO A 17 7.74 20.96 9.49
CA PRO A 17 7.12 19.65 9.52
C PRO A 17 6.58 19.40 10.95
N PRO A 18 5.48 18.64 11.08
CA PRO A 18 4.90 18.35 12.39
C PRO A 18 5.99 17.81 13.33
N ILE A 19 6.10 18.40 14.52
CA ILE A 19 7.09 17.96 15.52
C ILE A 19 6.62 16.61 16.08
N VAL A 20 7.09 15.52 15.46
CA VAL A 20 6.87 14.16 15.94
C VAL A 20 7.83 13.92 17.11
N ARG A 21 7.45 14.34 18.32
CA ARG A 21 8.29 14.21 19.54
C ARG A 21 8.72 12.77 19.83
N SER A 22 7.98 11.79 19.33
CA SER A 22 8.31 10.36 19.39
C SER A 22 9.63 10.02 18.69
N ALA A 23 9.99 10.74 17.63
CA ALA A 23 11.24 10.52 16.89
C ALA A 23 12.49 11.00 17.64
N ALA A 24 12.34 11.87 18.65
CA ALA A 24 13.45 12.31 19.50
C ALA A 24 13.98 11.20 20.42
N SER A 25 13.17 10.16 20.68
CA SER A 25 13.54 8.99 21.49
C SER A 25 14.29 7.90 20.69
N GLY A 26 14.57 8.11 19.40
CA GLY A 26 15.25 7.15 18.52
C GLY A 26 14.41 5.93 18.09
N ILE A 27 13.16 5.84 18.54
CA ILE A 27 12.24 4.74 18.19
C ILE A 27 11.33 5.22 17.06
N LEU A 28 11.51 4.63 15.88
CA LEU A 28 10.68 4.92 14.71
C LEU A 28 9.31 4.25 14.87
N ASP A 29 8.27 5.06 15.00
CA ASP A 29 6.89 4.58 14.90
C ASP A 29 6.58 4.25 13.43
N ARG A 30 6.59 2.96 13.09
CA ARG A 30 6.34 2.45 11.73
C ARG A 30 4.94 2.79 11.21
N SER A 31 3.97 3.05 12.10
CA SER A 31 2.60 3.37 11.68
C SER A 31 2.55 4.70 10.92
N LEU A 32 3.37 5.68 11.34
CA LEU A 32 3.48 7.01 10.72
C LEU A 32 4.10 6.98 9.31
N PHE A 33 4.81 5.90 8.98
CA PHE A 33 5.48 5.71 7.67
C PHE A 33 4.86 4.58 6.85
N SER A 34 3.66 4.14 7.21
CA SER A 34 2.93 3.11 6.49
C SER A 34 1.89 3.72 5.55
N LYS A 35 1.81 3.20 4.32
CA LYS A 35 0.77 3.54 3.36
C LYS A 35 0.07 2.28 2.92
N THR A 36 -1.23 2.21 3.14
CA THR A 36 -2.09 1.13 2.66
C THR A 36 -2.76 1.56 1.36
N ILE A 37 -2.72 0.70 0.36
CA ILE A 37 -3.36 0.92 -0.94
C ILE A 37 -4.42 -0.19 -1.12
N PRO A 38 -5.69 0.13 -1.39
CA PRO A 38 -6.67 -0.89 -1.74
C PRO A 38 -6.32 -1.45 -3.12
N LEU A 39 -6.24 -2.77 -3.23
CA LEU A 39 -5.88 -3.46 -4.47
C LEU A 39 -6.77 -4.67 -4.69
N SER A 40 -7.07 -4.93 -5.96
CA SER A 40 -7.79 -6.12 -6.39
C SER A 40 -6.84 -7.32 -6.40
N ALA A 41 -7.38 -8.52 -6.18
CA ALA A 41 -6.64 -9.78 -6.27
C ALA A 41 -7.40 -10.79 -7.14
N ALA A 42 -6.68 -11.48 -8.02
CA ALA A 42 -7.26 -12.55 -8.83
C ALA A 42 -7.08 -13.90 -8.12
N ARG A 43 -8.20 -14.53 -7.74
CA ARG A 43 -8.21 -15.87 -7.15
C ARG A 43 -7.87 -16.93 -8.20
N ILE A 44 -7.03 -17.89 -7.82
CA ILE A 44 -6.61 -18.98 -8.70
C ILE A 44 -7.44 -20.21 -8.37
N ALA A 45 -8.28 -20.66 -9.32
CA ALA A 45 -9.12 -21.84 -9.12
C ALA A 45 -8.33 -23.15 -8.96
N ASN A 46 -7.15 -23.26 -9.61
CA ASN A 46 -6.28 -24.43 -9.53
C ASN A 46 -4.81 -24.02 -9.40
N ASN A 47 -4.17 -24.43 -8.30
CA ASN A 47 -2.78 -24.10 -8.00
C ASN A 47 -1.78 -24.56 -9.07
N LYS A 48 -2.10 -25.59 -9.86
CA LYS A 48 -1.23 -26.02 -10.98
C LYS A 48 -1.11 -24.94 -12.07
N ASN A 49 -2.08 -24.02 -12.16
CA ASN A 49 -2.12 -22.97 -13.17
C ASN A 49 -1.43 -21.67 -12.74
N ILE A 50 -0.86 -21.58 -11.52
CA ILE A 50 -0.24 -20.34 -11.00
C ILE A 50 0.76 -19.76 -11.99
N THR A 51 1.69 -20.58 -12.49
CA THR A 51 2.72 -20.14 -13.42
C THR A 51 2.14 -19.61 -14.73
N LYS A 52 1.11 -20.29 -15.26
CA LYS A 52 0.41 -19.89 -16.48
C LYS A 52 -0.31 -18.56 -16.29
N CYS A 53 -1.17 -18.46 -15.28
CA CYS A 53 -1.91 -17.23 -14.95
C CYS A 53 -0.97 -16.05 -14.71
N ARG A 54 0.10 -16.25 -13.92
CA ARG A 54 1.13 -15.23 -13.68
C ARG A 54 1.74 -14.72 -14.99
N SER A 55 2.14 -15.62 -15.89
CA SER A 55 2.73 -15.23 -17.17
C SER A 55 1.75 -14.48 -18.07
N GLN A 56 0.48 -14.87 -18.10
CA GLN A 56 -0.56 -14.21 -18.88
C GLN A 56 -0.81 -12.79 -18.36
N MET A 57 -0.92 -12.64 -17.05
CA MET A 57 -1.19 -11.35 -16.41
C MET A 57 0.01 -10.40 -16.44
N GLN A 58 1.22 -10.96 -16.47
CA GLN A 58 2.43 -10.19 -16.73
C GLN A 58 2.44 -9.66 -18.17
N LYS A 59 2.00 -10.46 -19.15
CA LYS A 59 1.87 -10.05 -20.56
C LYS A 59 0.78 -8.99 -20.77
N SER A 60 -0.37 -9.14 -20.12
CA SER A 60 -1.46 -8.14 -20.14
C SER A 60 -1.13 -6.88 -19.33
N LYS A 61 -0.02 -6.88 -18.59
CA LYS A 61 0.44 -5.78 -17.71
C LYS A 61 -0.51 -5.48 -16.55
N GLU A 62 -1.33 -6.45 -16.13
CA GLU A 62 -2.28 -6.33 -15.02
C GLU A 62 -1.69 -6.78 -13.68
N LEU A 63 -0.62 -7.56 -13.72
CA LEU A 63 0.04 -8.09 -12.52
C LEU A 63 0.80 -6.99 -11.76
N LEU A 64 0.66 -6.96 -10.44
CA LEU A 64 1.44 -6.08 -9.57
C LEU A 64 2.88 -6.58 -9.49
N LEU A 65 3.81 -5.82 -10.08
CA LEU A 65 5.24 -6.09 -10.03
C LEU A 65 5.91 -5.00 -9.21
N LEU A 66 6.24 -5.33 -7.97
CA LEU A 66 6.97 -4.46 -7.04
C LEU A 66 8.20 -5.19 -6.54
N GLU A 67 9.32 -4.48 -6.45
CA GLU A 67 10.54 -5.03 -5.90
C GLU A 67 10.28 -5.48 -4.45
N ARG A 68 10.77 -6.68 -4.09
CA ARG A 68 10.67 -7.25 -2.74
C ARG A 68 9.25 -7.61 -2.28
N ILE A 69 8.24 -7.54 -3.15
CA ILE A 69 6.87 -7.98 -2.85
C ILE A 69 6.51 -9.18 -3.74
N SER A 70 6.14 -10.30 -3.10
CA SER A 70 5.60 -11.45 -3.83
C SER A 70 4.23 -11.11 -4.41
N ASN A 71 4.10 -11.29 -5.73
CA ASN A 71 2.85 -11.15 -6.47
C ASN A 71 1.88 -12.31 -6.27
N VAL A 72 2.35 -13.44 -5.73
CA VAL A 72 1.51 -14.56 -5.27
C VAL A 72 1.35 -14.46 -3.76
N ARG A 73 0.11 -14.42 -3.28
CA ARG A 73 -0.24 -14.42 -1.86
C ARG A 73 -1.23 -15.55 -1.55
N PRO A 74 -1.34 -16.00 -0.29
CA PRO A 74 -2.47 -16.81 0.15
C PRO A 74 -3.80 -16.10 -0.17
N ASP A 75 -4.87 -16.88 -0.29
CA ASP A 75 -6.21 -16.31 -0.45
C ASP A 75 -6.56 -15.38 0.73
N PRO A 76 -7.21 -14.22 0.50
CA PRO A 76 -7.71 -13.39 1.60
C PRO A 76 -8.81 -14.08 2.42
N ASP A 77 -9.49 -15.08 1.87
CA ASP A 77 -10.44 -15.93 2.61
C ASP A 77 -9.67 -17.01 3.42
N PRO A 78 -9.77 -16.99 4.77
CA PRO A 78 -9.06 -17.93 5.63
C PRO A 78 -9.35 -19.40 5.31
N GLN A 79 -10.60 -19.74 4.97
CA GLN A 79 -11.00 -21.12 4.70
C GLN A 79 -10.34 -21.68 3.44
N LEU A 80 -10.14 -20.80 2.45
CA LEU A 80 -9.45 -21.15 1.21
C LEU A 80 -7.95 -21.14 1.37
N ALA A 81 -7.40 -20.20 2.16
CA ALA A 81 -5.98 -20.13 2.48
C ALA A 81 -5.49 -21.39 3.20
N GLU A 82 -6.27 -21.91 4.17
CA GLU A 82 -5.98 -23.16 4.88
C GLU A 82 -5.93 -24.37 3.94
N LYS A 83 -6.78 -24.37 2.91
CA LYS A 83 -6.78 -25.39 1.84
C LYS A 83 -5.66 -25.19 0.81
N GLY A 84 -4.80 -24.19 1.01
CA GLY A 84 -3.68 -23.85 0.13
C GLY A 84 -4.07 -22.96 -1.06
N GLY A 85 -5.25 -22.35 -1.04
CA GLY A 85 -5.71 -21.39 -2.05
C GLY A 85 -4.78 -20.18 -2.17
N LYS A 86 -4.59 -19.71 -3.39
CA LYS A 86 -3.69 -18.59 -3.69
C LYS A 86 -4.35 -17.54 -4.58
N CYS A 87 -3.84 -16.33 -4.48
CA CYS A 87 -4.26 -15.17 -5.25
C CYS A 87 -3.06 -14.48 -5.90
N LEU A 88 -3.29 -13.85 -7.05
CA LEU A 88 -2.36 -12.95 -7.71
C LEU A 88 -2.73 -11.50 -7.42
N LEU A 89 -1.77 -10.70 -6.96
CA LEU A 89 -1.97 -9.28 -6.72
C LEU A 89 -2.04 -8.52 -8.04
N LEU A 90 -3.08 -7.72 -8.22
CA LEU A 90 -3.28 -6.90 -9.41
C LEU A 90 -2.79 -5.48 -9.18
N LYS A 91 -2.48 -4.78 -10.28
CA LYS A 91 -2.21 -3.36 -10.19
C LYS A 91 -3.46 -2.59 -9.76
N PRO A 92 -3.31 -1.44 -9.08
CA PRO A 92 -4.44 -0.64 -8.60
C PRO A 92 -5.39 -0.16 -9.71
N GLU A 93 -4.92 -0.03 -10.95
CA GLU A 93 -5.75 0.39 -12.09
C GLU A 93 -6.72 -0.72 -12.55
N VAL A 94 -6.47 -1.98 -12.17
CA VAL A 94 -7.33 -3.11 -12.52
C VAL A 94 -8.55 -3.12 -11.61
N LYS A 95 -9.67 -2.63 -12.15
CA LYS A 95 -10.96 -2.65 -11.48
C LYS A 95 -11.49 -4.07 -11.36
N HIS A 96 -11.97 -4.41 -10.17
CA HIS A 96 -12.81 -5.58 -9.99
C HIS A 96 -14.22 -5.20 -10.46
N ASP A 97 -14.69 -5.76 -11.56
CA ASP A 97 -16.02 -5.47 -12.14
C ASP A 97 -17.18 -6.04 -11.28
N GLY A 98 -16.91 -6.41 -10.03
CA GLY A 98 -17.83 -7.13 -9.15
C GLY A 98 -18.46 -6.31 -8.03
N MET A 99 -18.11 -5.03 -7.85
CA MET A 99 -18.72 -4.16 -6.85
C MET A 99 -18.99 -2.78 -7.45
N ARG A 100 -20.23 -2.59 -7.90
CA ARG A 100 -20.87 -1.29 -8.07
C ARG A 100 -21.68 -0.97 -6.82
#